data_AF-A0A6H5FXC1-F1
#
_entry.id   AF-A0A6H5FXC1-F1
#
_cell.length_a   1.000
_cell.length_b   1.000
_cell.length_c   1.000
_cell.angle_alpha   90.00
_cell.angle_beta   90.00
_cell.angle_gamma   90.00
#
_symmetry.space_group_name_H-M   'P 1'
#
loop_
_entity.id
_entity.type
_entity.pdbx_description
1 polymer ?
#
loop_
_entity_poly.entity_id
_entity_poly.type
_entity_poly.pdbx_seq_one_letter_code
_entity_poly.pdbx_strand_id
1 'polypeptide(L)'
;MIGQRLLFISLRAGRKFSTEAAEIIEKSSDFALRAATRFPVANVGKRTLPFLDGYDPPKQVRSEMPGGGRKPWPQKGMGRARHGSIRSPLFKGGGISHGPRSPTPHFYMLPFAQRVMGLLSTLSIKLAQDDLHIVPNLDIPTEDPEFLEDVVRTRNWGISVLIVDVDDIMPRNITVASDAINHINLMPVYGLNVYSMLKHETLVLTMAAVEKIEERLLYQLHRSDAMCKEKKFKVNQV
;
A
#
# COMPACT_ATOMS: atom_id res chain seq x y z
N MET A 1 -26.46 0.18 14.72
CA MET A 1 -25.88 0.07 16.09
C MET A 1 -24.43 0.60 16.17
N ILE A 2 -23.79 0.97 15.05
CA ILE A 2 -22.43 1.55 15.02
C ILE A 2 -22.48 3.08 15.23
N GLY A 3 -23.49 3.77 14.69
CA GLY A 3 -23.71 5.21 14.92
C GLY A 3 -23.90 5.61 16.39
N GLN A 4 -24.39 4.71 17.26
CA GLN A 4 -24.47 4.98 18.71
C GLN A 4 -23.10 4.89 19.42
N ARG A 5 -22.14 4.12 18.88
CA ARG A 5 -20.76 4.03 19.42
C ARG A 5 -19.89 5.22 19.02
N LEU A 6 -20.04 5.74 17.80
CA LEU A 6 -19.39 6.97 17.35
C LEU A 6 -19.86 8.21 18.14
N LEU A 7 -21.17 8.28 18.44
CA LEU A 7 -21.74 9.28 19.36
C LEU A 7 -21.14 9.20 20.77
N PHE A 8 -20.83 7.99 21.26
CA PHE A 8 -20.26 7.78 22.59
C PHE A 8 -18.78 8.21 22.70
N ILE A 9 -17.98 8.04 21.65
CA ILE A 9 -16.59 8.53 21.60
C ILE A 9 -16.57 10.07 21.49
N SER A 10 -17.51 10.65 20.71
CA SER A 10 -17.68 12.10 20.57
C SER A 10 -18.10 12.80 21.87
N LEU A 11 -18.97 12.18 22.67
CA LEU A 11 -19.46 12.74 23.95
C LEU A 11 -18.38 12.88 25.04
N ARG A 12 -17.25 12.16 24.95
CA ARG A 12 -16.17 12.21 25.96
C ARG A 12 -15.06 13.21 25.63
N ALA A 13 -14.95 13.66 24.38
CA ALA A 13 -13.86 14.53 23.90
C ALA A 13 -14.22 16.03 23.79
N GLY A 14 -15.45 16.42 24.11
CA GLY A 14 -15.83 17.84 24.28
C GLY A 14 -15.78 18.72 23.03
N ARG A 15 -15.51 18.16 21.84
CA ARG A 15 -15.68 18.85 20.55
C ARG A 15 -16.42 17.94 19.58
N LYS A 16 -17.37 18.54 18.88
CA LYS A 16 -18.22 17.89 17.89
C LYS A 16 -17.32 17.35 16.76
N PHE A 17 -17.08 16.04 16.75
CA PHE A 17 -16.91 15.35 15.48
C PHE A 17 -18.12 15.77 14.63
N SER A 18 -17.89 16.36 13.46
CA SER A 18 -19.00 16.81 12.62
C SER A 18 -19.93 15.61 12.41
N THR A 19 -21.20 15.75 12.79
CA THR A 19 -22.18 14.66 12.63
C THR A 19 -22.24 14.19 11.18
N GLU A 20 -21.90 15.08 10.23
CA GLU A 20 -21.74 14.79 8.81
C GLU A 20 -20.57 13.85 8.50
N ALA A 21 -19.38 14.00 9.09
CA ALA A 21 -18.28 13.08 8.81
C ALA A 21 -18.48 11.69 9.41
N ALA A 22 -19.08 11.61 10.60
CA ALA A 22 -19.49 10.32 11.17
C ALA A 22 -20.58 9.65 10.30
N GLU A 23 -21.54 10.43 9.80
CA GLU A 23 -22.60 9.95 8.90
C GLU A 23 -22.06 9.59 7.50
N ILE A 24 -21.04 10.29 6.99
CA ILE A 24 -20.34 9.98 5.74
C ILE A 24 -19.49 8.72 5.92
N ILE A 25 -18.79 8.53 7.05
CA ILE A 25 -18.06 7.30 7.36
C ILE A 25 -19.04 6.12 7.52
N GLU A 26 -20.20 6.32 8.14
CA GLU A 26 -21.23 5.27 8.31
C GLU A 26 -21.94 4.95 6.98
N LYS A 27 -22.35 5.95 6.18
CA LYS A 27 -22.88 5.74 4.81
C LYS A 27 -21.83 5.16 3.86
N SER A 28 -20.57 5.55 4.03
CA SER A 28 -19.44 4.96 3.32
C SER A 28 -19.12 3.57 3.82
N SER A 29 -19.48 3.18 5.05
CA SER A 29 -19.32 1.81 5.55
C SER A 29 -20.33 0.86 4.93
N ASP A 30 -21.59 1.29 4.75
CA ASP A 30 -22.61 0.53 4.01
C ASP A 30 -22.28 0.47 2.51
N PHE A 31 -21.78 1.57 1.93
CA PHE A 31 -21.29 1.58 0.56
C PHE A 31 -19.99 0.80 0.40
N ALA A 32 -19.06 0.84 1.36
CA ALA A 32 -17.79 0.11 1.34
C ALA A 32 -17.98 -1.38 1.65
N LEU A 33 -18.96 -1.79 2.44
CA LEU A 33 -19.33 -3.20 2.59
C LEU A 33 -19.99 -3.74 1.30
N ARG A 34 -20.84 -2.94 0.65
CA ARG A 34 -21.42 -3.25 -0.68
C ARG A 34 -20.42 -3.14 -1.83
N ALA A 35 -19.39 -2.31 -1.71
CA ALA A 35 -18.36 -2.10 -2.72
C ALA A 35 -17.14 -3.00 -2.50
N ALA A 36 -16.80 -3.41 -1.28
CA ALA A 36 -15.71 -4.35 -1.00
C ALA A 36 -16.01 -5.75 -1.53
N THR A 37 -17.30 -6.12 -1.62
CA THR A 37 -17.74 -7.32 -2.34
C THR A 37 -17.62 -7.18 -3.87
N ARG A 38 -17.43 -5.97 -4.41
CA ARG A 38 -17.39 -5.66 -5.86
C ARG A 38 -16.03 -5.11 -6.36
N PHE A 39 -15.22 -4.54 -5.47
CA PHE A 39 -13.95 -3.88 -5.72
C PHE A 39 -12.92 -4.37 -4.69
N PRO A 40 -11.94 -5.17 -5.11
CA PRO A 40 -10.98 -5.75 -4.18
C PRO A 40 -10.03 -4.66 -3.67
N VAL A 41 -10.05 -4.40 -2.36
CA VAL A 41 -9.00 -3.67 -1.61
C VAL A 41 -7.59 -4.18 -1.98
N ALA A 42 -7.49 -5.45 -2.39
CA ALA A 42 -6.28 -6.09 -2.90
C ALA A 42 -5.64 -5.38 -4.11
N ASN A 43 -6.39 -4.63 -4.93
CA ASN A 43 -5.80 -3.91 -6.08
C ASN A 43 -4.99 -2.68 -5.68
N VAL A 44 -5.27 -2.08 -4.52
CA VAL A 44 -4.51 -0.92 -4.02
C VAL A 44 -3.24 -1.38 -3.29
N GLY A 45 -3.31 -2.47 -2.52
CA GLY A 45 -2.15 -3.03 -1.80
C GLY A 45 -1.05 -3.60 -2.71
N LYS A 46 -1.38 -4.02 -3.94
CA LYS A 46 -0.39 -4.47 -4.94
C LYS A 46 0.43 -3.32 -5.57
N ARG A 47 0.04 -2.05 -5.36
CA ARG A 47 0.70 -0.88 -5.95
C ARG A 47 2.05 -0.56 -5.31
N THR A 48 2.27 -0.95 -4.06
CA THR A 48 3.52 -0.72 -3.32
C THR A 48 4.59 -1.77 -3.61
N LEU A 49 4.22 -2.92 -4.19
CA LEU A 49 5.11 -4.08 -4.30
C LEU A 49 5.89 -4.26 -5.63
N PRO A 50 5.62 -3.58 -6.77
CA PRO A 50 6.40 -3.87 -7.98
C PRO A 50 7.79 -3.22 -7.98
N PHE A 51 8.13 -2.41 -6.97
CA PHE A 51 9.45 -1.77 -6.86
C PHE A 51 10.49 -2.63 -6.14
N LEU A 52 10.06 -3.64 -5.36
CA LEU A 52 10.97 -4.47 -4.54
C LEU A 52 11.13 -5.91 -5.07
N ASP A 53 10.43 -6.27 -6.15
CA ASP A 53 10.62 -7.57 -6.78
C ASP A 53 12.01 -7.62 -7.44
N GLY A 54 12.79 -8.64 -7.04
CA GLY A 54 14.20 -8.78 -7.34
C GLY A 54 14.55 -8.65 -8.82
N TYR A 55 15.75 -8.13 -9.07
CA TYR A 55 16.36 -8.08 -10.39
C TYR A 55 16.61 -9.51 -10.91
N ASP A 56 15.73 -10.00 -11.78
CA ASP A 56 16.02 -11.18 -12.59
C ASP A 56 17.04 -10.78 -13.67
N PRO A 57 18.24 -11.38 -13.69
CA PRO A 57 19.23 -11.05 -14.70
C PRO A 57 18.70 -11.41 -16.09
N PRO A 58 18.93 -10.55 -17.10
CA PRO A 58 18.42 -10.77 -18.45
C PRO A 58 18.96 -12.09 -19.00
N LYS A 59 18.05 -12.94 -19.45
CA LYS A 59 18.38 -14.23 -20.04
C LYS A 59 18.63 -14.06 -21.54
N GLN A 60 19.79 -14.54 -21.96
CA GLN A 60 20.23 -14.43 -23.35
C GLN A 60 19.42 -15.35 -24.26
N VAL A 61 18.92 -14.79 -25.35
CA VAL A 61 18.34 -15.58 -26.45
C VAL A 61 19.46 -16.19 -27.31
N ARG A 62 19.09 -17.17 -28.16
CA ARG A 62 20.03 -17.84 -29.06
C ARG A 62 20.85 -16.89 -29.96
N SER A 63 20.35 -15.69 -30.25
CA SER A 63 21.03 -14.68 -31.07
C SER A 63 22.10 -13.90 -30.31
N GLU A 64 21.94 -13.74 -29.00
CA GLU A 64 22.84 -12.96 -28.13
C GLU A 64 23.96 -13.82 -27.55
N MET A 65 23.76 -15.14 -27.45
CA MET A 65 24.81 -16.05 -26.99
C MET A 65 26.02 -16.03 -27.94
N PRO A 66 27.26 -16.25 -27.45
CA PRO A 66 28.45 -16.37 -28.28
C PRO A 66 28.53 -17.73 -29.05
N GLY A 67 29.32 -17.84 -30.13
CA GLY A 67 29.55 -19.10 -30.88
C GLY A 67 28.59 -19.45 -32.05
N GLY A 68 28.16 -20.69 -32.22
CA GLY A 68 26.90 -21.06 -32.93
C GLY A 68 26.61 -20.67 -34.40
N GLY A 69 27.52 -20.02 -35.13
CA GLY A 69 27.28 -19.59 -36.53
C GLY A 69 27.40 -20.71 -37.58
N ARG A 70 28.08 -21.80 -37.25
CA ARG A 70 28.24 -22.97 -38.13
C ARG A 70 27.20 -24.04 -37.81
N LYS A 71 26.64 -24.66 -38.86
CA LYS A 71 25.75 -25.81 -38.71
C LYS A 71 26.48 -27.00 -38.07
N PRO A 72 25.93 -27.64 -37.02
CA PRO A 72 26.63 -28.71 -36.30
C PRO A 72 26.98 -29.93 -37.17
N TRP A 73 26.07 -30.32 -38.07
CA TRP A 73 26.25 -31.42 -39.02
C TRP A 73 25.41 -31.22 -40.29
N PRO A 74 25.75 -31.92 -41.40
CA PRO A 74 24.95 -31.90 -42.64
C PRO A 74 23.48 -32.28 -42.42
N GLN A 75 22.62 -31.81 -43.32
CA GLN A 75 21.17 -32.01 -43.21
C GLN A 75 20.74 -33.49 -43.26
N LYS A 76 21.53 -34.34 -43.92
CA LYS A 76 21.28 -35.76 -44.18
C LYS A 76 22.60 -36.54 -44.07
N GLY A 77 22.52 -37.87 -43.93
CA GLY A 77 23.67 -38.78 -43.92
C GLY A 77 24.13 -39.25 -42.54
N MET A 78 23.93 -38.46 -41.47
CA MET A 78 24.41 -38.79 -40.12
C MET A 78 23.44 -39.60 -39.25
N GLY A 79 22.18 -39.80 -39.65
CA GLY A 79 21.16 -40.49 -38.85
C GLY A 79 20.72 -39.77 -37.55
N ARG A 80 21.22 -38.55 -37.30
CA ARG A 80 20.88 -37.73 -36.12
C ARG A 80 19.70 -36.78 -36.40
N ALA A 81 19.09 -36.26 -35.33
CA ALA A 81 18.10 -35.19 -35.42
C ALA A 81 18.67 -33.97 -36.16
N ARG A 82 17.81 -33.20 -36.84
CA ARG A 82 18.21 -32.06 -37.67
C ARG A 82 18.35 -30.82 -36.79
N HIS A 83 19.54 -30.21 -36.78
CA HIS A 83 19.78 -28.96 -36.05
C HIS A 83 20.47 -27.91 -36.93
N GLY A 84 20.08 -26.65 -36.72
CA GLY A 84 20.65 -25.49 -37.42
C GLY A 84 21.83 -24.84 -36.68
N SER A 85 21.80 -24.83 -35.35
CA SER A 85 22.82 -24.21 -34.50
C SER A 85 22.91 -24.94 -33.16
N ILE A 86 24.11 -24.95 -32.57
CA ILE A 86 24.33 -25.44 -31.19
C ILE A 86 23.71 -24.54 -30.12
N ARG A 87 23.38 -23.28 -30.43
CA ARG A 87 22.77 -22.32 -29.48
C ARG A 87 21.25 -22.49 -29.33
N SER A 88 20.66 -23.51 -29.94
CA SER A 88 19.22 -23.76 -29.86
C SER A 88 18.81 -24.04 -28.40
N PRO A 89 17.65 -23.57 -27.92
CA PRO A 89 17.09 -23.91 -26.60
C PRO A 89 17.00 -25.41 -26.32
N LEU A 90 16.98 -26.23 -27.38
CA LEU A 90 16.96 -27.70 -27.28
C LEU A 90 18.30 -28.28 -26.80
N PHE A 91 19.41 -27.55 -26.93
CA PHE A 91 20.73 -27.98 -26.48
C PHE A 91 21.02 -27.50 -25.07
N LYS A 92 21.79 -28.30 -24.32
CA LYS A 92 22.34 -27.89 -23.02
C LYS A 92 23.26 -26.68 -23.21
N GLY A 93 23.01 -25.60 -22.48
CA GLY A 93 23.75 -24.34 -22.64
C GLY A 93 23.32 -23.49 -23.84
N GLY A 94 22.23 -23.86 -24.52
CA GLY A 94 21.61 -23.03 -25.55
C GLY A 94 20.76 -21.89 -24.98
N GLY A 95 20.34 -20.97 -25.86
CA GLY A 95 19.60 -19.77 -25.46
C GLY A 95 18.22 -20.08 -24.91
N ILE A 96 17.70 -19.25 -24.01
CA ILE A 96 16.38 -19.45 -23.40
C ILE A 96 15.32 -18.83 -24.32
N SER A 97 14.30 -19.62 -24.72
CA SER A 97 13.23 -19.14 -25.63
C SER A 97 12.33 -18.09 -24.99
N HIS A 98 11.81 -18.38 -23.80
CA HIS A 98 10.89 -17.51 -23.06
C HIS A 98 11.46 -17.26 -21.67
N GLY A 99 12.30 -16.23 -21.56
CA GLY A 99 12.84 -15.76 -20.29
C GLY A 99 12.72 -14.24 -20.18
N PRO A 100 12.92 -13.68 -18.98
CA PRO A 100 13.06 -12.23 -18.79
C PRO A 100 14.14 -11.66 -19.71
N ARG A 101 13.76 -10.70 -20.56
CA ARG A 101 14.62 -10.12 -21.60
C ARG A 101 15.28 -8.82 -21.16
N SER A 102 14.50 -7.99 -20.49
CA SER A 102 14.86 -6.67 -19.98
C SER A 102 14.17 -6.51 -18.63
N PRO A 103 14.68 -5.67 -17.72
CA PRO A 103 13.84 -5.16 -16.64
C PRO A 103 12.58 -4.54 -17.27
N THR A 104 11.44 -5.22 -17.14
CA THR A 104 10.16 -4.76 -17.66
C THR A 104 9.49 -3.91 -16.59
N PRO A 105 9.29 -2.59 -16.82
CA PRO A 105 8.60 -1.76 -15.85
C PRO A 105 7.12 -2.16 -15.79
N HIS A 106 6.66 -2.62 -14.64
CA HIS A 106 5.25 -2.97 -14.39
C HIS A 106 4.41 -1.76 -13.92
N PHE A 107 4.74 -0.56 -14.40
CA PHE A 107 4.11 0.67 -13.95
C PHE A 107 2.72 0.87 -14.57
N TYR A 108 1.71 1.08 -13.73
CA TYR A 108 0.41 1.57 -14.16
C TYR A 108 -0.21 2.47 -13.09
N MET A 109 -0.96 3.48 -13.54
CA MET A 109 -1.62 4.43 -12.64
C MET A 109 -3.08 4.05 -12.45
N LEU A 110 -3.46 3.71 -11.22
CA LEU A 110 -4.87 3.58 -10.85
C LEU A 110 -5.62 4.92 -11.05
N PRO A 111 -6.91 4.89 -11.40
CA PRO A 111 -7.78 6.06 -11.36
C PRO A 111 -7.73 6.77 -10.00
N PHE A 112 -7.83 8.09 -10.01
CA PHE A 112 -7.75 8.89 -8.80
C PHE A 112 -8.87 8.54 -7.80
N ALA A 113 -10.12 8.44 -8.28
CA ALA A 113 -11.27 8.09 -7.44
C ALA A 113 -11.10 6.74 -6.73
N GLN A 114 -10.53 5.74 -7.41
CA GLN A 114 -10.27 4.42 -6.81
C GLN A 114 -9.26 4.50 -5.65
N ARG A 115 -8.27 5.40 -5.72
CA ARG A 115 -7.33 5.60 -4.60
C ARG A 115 -8.01 6.21 -3.38
N VAL A 116 -8.85 7.22 -3.60
CA VAL A 116 -9.61 7.88 -2.53
C VAL A 116 -10.58 6.91 -1.86
N MET A 117 -11.32 6.13 -2.67
CA MET A 117 -12.23 5.09 -2.15
C MET A 117 -11.48 3.98 -1.41
N GLY A 118 -10.27 3.63 -1.85
CA GLY A 118 -9.40 2.68 -1.13
C GLY A 118 -9.02 3.17 0.27
N LEU A 119 -8.69 4.45 0.42
CA LEU A 119 -8.40 5.05 1.74
C LEU A 119 -9.64 5.06 2.64
N LEU A 120 -10.78 5.53 2.12
CA LEU A 120 -12.05 5.59 2.87
C LEU A 120 -12.50 4.22 3.35
N SER A 121 -12.48 3.22 2.46
CA SER A 121 -12.85 1.84 2.81
C SER A 121 -11.92 1.26 3.86
N THR A 122 -10.61 1.50 3.77
CA THR A 122 -9.65 0.97 4.76
C THR A 122 -9.85 1.59 6.14
N LEU A 123 -10.05 2.91 6.21
CA LEU A 123 -10.36 3.61 7.48
C LEU A 123 -11.67 3.11 8.09
N SER A 124 -12.70 2.91 7.26
CA SER A 124 -13.98 2.37 7.69
C SER A 124 -13.85 0.93 8.22
N ILE A 125 -13.04 0.10 7.58
CA ILE A 125 -12.76 -1.27 8.04
C ILE A 125 -12.04 -1.26 9.38
N LYS A 126 -10.97 -0.46 9.53
CA LYS A 126 -10.24 -0.35 10.81
C LYS A 126 -11.14 0.11 11.95
N LEU A 127 -12.05 1.05 11.67
CA LEU A 127 -13.05 1.47 12.66
C LEU A 127 -14.07 0.36 12.98
N ALA A 128 -14.56 -0.37 11.97
CA ALA A 128 -15.52 -1.45 12.17
C ALA A 128 -14.94 -2.66 12.92
N GLN A 129 -13.63 -2.86 12.84
CA GLN A 129 -12.89 -3.90 13.55
C GLN A 129 -12.47 -3.49 14.98
N ASP A 130 -12.80 -2.26 15.41
CA ASP A 130 -12.33 -1.66 16.67
C ASP A 130 -10.77 -1.52 16.74
N ASP A 131 -10.08 -1.54 15.58
CA ASP A 131 -8.61 -1.42 15.44
C ASP A 131 -8.11 0.03 15.28
N LEU A 132 -9.04 0.99 15.16
CA LEU A 132 -8.75 2.41 15.02
C LEU A 132 -8.88 3.12 16.37
N HIS A 133 -7.80 3.76 16.81
CA HIS A 133 -7.75 4.50 18.06
C HIS A 133 -7.38 5.96 17.83
N ILE A 134 -8.04 6.86 18.55
CA ILE A 134 -7.80 8.30 18.47
C ILE A 134 -7.19 8.77 19.78
N VAL A 135 -6.09 9.51 19.68
CA VAL A 135 -5.33 10.03 20.83
C VAL A 135 -5.28 11.56 20.72
N PRO A 136 -5.33 12.31 21.82
CA PRO A 136 -5.21 13.77 21.77
C PRO A 136 -3.87 14.21 21.19
N ASN A 137 -2.75 13.79 21.80
CA ASN A 137 -1.37 14.18 21.46
C ASN A 137 -0.41 12.98 21.58
N LEU A 138 0.78 13.07 20.97
CA LEU A 138 1.84 12.05 20.98
C LEU A 138 2.88 12.23 22.10
N ASP A 139 2.61 13.08 23.09
CA ASP A 139 3.59 13.38 24.14
C ASP A 139 3.77 12.20 25.12
N ILE A 140 4.99 11.67 25.17
CA ILE A 140 5.39 10.57 26.05
C ILE A 140 6.37 11.10 27.09
N PRO A 141 6.26 10.71 28.38
CA PRO A 141 7.14 11.23 29.44
C PRO A 141 8.61 10.77 29.30
N THR A 142 8.84 9.61 28.71
CA THR A 142 10.15 8.95 28.65
C THR A 142 10.54 8.57 27.22
N GLU A 143 11.83 8.50 26.93
CA GLU A 143 12.39 8.07 25.62
C GLU A 143 12.52 6.53 25.52
N ASP A 144 12.16 5.78 26.57
CA ASP A 144 12.38 4.33 26.67
C ASP A 144 11.39 3.53 25.80
N PRO A 145 11.86 2.58 24.96
CA PRO A 145 11.01 1.78 24.10
C PRO A 145 10.09 0.83 24.89
N GLU A 146 10.55 0.32 26.03
CA GLU A 146 9.77 -0.57 26.91
C GLU A 146 8.49 0.11 27.40
N PHE A 147 8.54 1.43 27.66
CA PHE A 147 7.36 2.19 28.05
C PHE A 147 6.29 2.18 26.94
N LEU A 148 6.72 2.31 25.68
CA LEU A 148 5.81 2.31 24.53
C LEU A 148 5.19 0.92 24.33
N GLU A 149 5.98 -0.15 24.45
CA GLU A 149 5.47 -1.53 24.40
C GLU A 149 4.48 -1.82 25.54
N ASP A 150 4.75 -1.33 26.74
CA ASP A 150 3.85 -1.45 27.88
C ASP A 150 2.52 -0.72 27.65
N VAL A 151 2.53 0.46 27.03
CA VAL A 151 1.31 1.18 26.64
C VAL A 151 0.52 0.38 25.61
N VAL A 152 1.18 -0.17 24.58
CA VAL A 152 0.56 -1.01 23.54
C VAL A 152 -0.08 -2.25 24.17
N ARG A 153 0.65 -2.91 25.07
CA ARG A 153 0.19 -4.11 25.78
C ARG A 153 -0.97 -3.82 26.73
N THR A 154 -0.89 -2.73 27.50
CA THR A 154 -1.94 -2.36 28.47
C THR A 154 -3.25 -1.97 27.77
N ARG A 155 -3.16 -1.36 26.59
CA ARG A 155 -4.31 -0.94 25.78
C ARG A 155 -4.81 -2.02 24.81
N ASN A 156 -4.15 -3.18 24.76
CA ASN A 156 -4.44 -4.27 23.84
C ASN A 156 -4.46 -3.84 22.35
N TRP A 157 -3.48 -3.04 21.92
CA TRP A 157 -3.38 -2.56 20.54
C TRP A 157 -2.78 -3.58 19.55
N GLY A 158 -2.71 -4.86 19.92
CA GLY A 158 -2.18 -5.92 19.07
C GLY A 158 -0.66 -5.91 18.93
N ILE A 159 -0.17 -6.60 17.90
CA ILE A 159 1.25 -6.88 17.67
C ILE A 159 1.94 -5.73 16.92
N SER A 160 1.22 -5.03 16.05
CA SER A 160 1.81 -3.99 15.20
C SER A 160 0.94 -2.75 15.16
N VAL A 161 1.58 -1.60 15.34
CA VAL A 161 0.91 -0.32 15.52
C VAL A 161 1.44 0.70 14.52
N LEU A 162 0.54 1.38 13.84
CA LEU A 162 0.86 2.52 12.99
C LEU A 162 0.35 3.80 13.65
N ILE A 163 1.25 4.69 14.04
CA ILE A 163 0.91 5.97 14.66
C ILE A 163 1.05 7.07 13.61
N VAL A 164 0.00 7.90 13.46
CA VAL A 164 -0.05 8.95 12.44
C VAL A 164 -0.29 10.31 13.08
N ASP A 165 0.54 11.27 12.68
CA ASP A 165 0.42 12.67 13.10
C ASP A 165 0.51 13.66 11.93
N VAL A 166 0.10 14.91 12.14
CA VAL A 166 0.09 15.95 11.11
C VAL A 166 1.50 16.42 10.76
N ASP A 167 2.32 16.63 11.80
CA ASP A 167 3.64 17.21 11.67
C ASP A 167 4.69 16.18 11.23
N ASP A 168 5.64 16.64 10.42
CA ASP A 168 6.79 15.82 10.00
C ASP A 168 7.81 15.69 11.14
N ILE A 169 7.88 16.73 11.99
CA ILE A 169 8.73 16.74 13.19
C ILE A 169 7.87 16.33 14.38
N MET A 170 7.96 15.05 14.73
CA MET A 170 7.29 14.48 15.90
C MET A 170 8.10 14.75 17.19
N PRO A 171 7.47 14.66 18.38
CA PRO A 171 8.19 14.85 19.64
C PRO A 171 9.32 13.82 19.79
N ARG A 172 10.49 14.28 20.25
CA ARG A 172 11.73 13.47 20.31
C ARG A 172 11.53 12.12 21.00
N ASN A 173 10.80 12.11 22.11
CA ASN A 173 10.63 10.93 22.95
C ASN A 173 9.98 9.77 22.21
N ILE A 174 8.89 10.04 21.47
CA ILE A 174 8.21 8.98 20.71
C ILE A 174 9.03 8.54 19.49
N THR A 175 9.75 9.47 18.84
CA THR A 175 10.60 9.14 17.70
C THR A 175 11.73 8.19 18.10
N VAL A 176 12.42 8.48 19.21
CA VAL A 176 13.51 7.62 19.71
C VAL A 176 12.98 6.26 20.17
N ALA A 177 11.86 6.24 20.90
CA ALA A 177 11.24 4.99 21.35
C ALA A 177 10.74 4.12 20.18
N SER A 178 10.14 4.74 19.15
CA SER A 178 9.64 4.06 17.96
C SER A 178 10.76 3.50 17.09
N ASP A 179 11.87 4.23 16.91
CA ASP A 179 12.98 3.81 16.02
C ASP A 179 13.65 2.52 16.52
N ALA A 180 13.64 2.29 17.83
CA ALA A 180 14.12 1.04 18.43
C ALA A 180 13.20 -0.17 18.14
N ILE A 181 11.93 0.04 17.78
CA ILE A 181 10.91 -1.00 17.70
C ILE A 181 10.38 -1.17 16.26
N ASN A 182 10.72 -2.29 15.63
CA ASN A 182 10.36 -2.55 14.22
C ASN A 182 8.84 -2.63 13.92
N HIS A 183 8.02 -2.97 14.91
CA HIS A 183 6.58 -3.21 14.74
C HIS A 183 5.70 -1.99 15.12
N ILE A 184 6.32 -0.90 15.60
CA ILE A 184 5.66 0.36 15.89
C ILE A 184 6.25 1.43 14.97
N ASN A 185 5.46 1.86 13.99
CA ASN A 185 5.90 2.82 12.99
C ASN A 185 5.19 4.16 13.16
N LEU A 186 5.97 5.24 13.04
CA LEU A 186 5.48 6.61 12.97
C LEU A 186 5.37 7.05 11.51
N MET A 187 4.33 7.80 11.18
CA MET A 187 4.15 8.32 9.83
C MET A 187 3.38 9.64 9.82
N PRO A 188 3.75 10.62 8.98
CA PRO A 188 2.96 11.84 8.83
C PRO A 188 1.70 11.58 7.98
N VAL A 189 0.66 12.42 8.14
CA VAL A 189 -0.63 12.30 7.44
C VAL A 189 -0.47 12.23 5.91
N TYR A 190 0.45 12.99 5.33
CA TYR A 190 0.65 12.98 3.87
C TYR A 190 1.25 11.66 3.35
N GLY A 191 1.91 10.89 4.21
CA GLY A 191 2.45 9.56 3.90
C GLY A 191 1.41 8.44 4.03
N LEU A 192 0.20 8.74 4.52
CA LEU A 192 -0.84 7.75 4.77
C LEU A 192 -1.22 7.00 3.50
N ASN A 193 -1.09 5.68 3.58
CA ASN A 193 -1.33 4.79 2.46
C ASN A 193 -2.07 3.52 2.91
N VAL A 194 -2.83 2.93 1.98
CA VAL A 194 -3.63 1.73 2.25
C VAL A 194 -2.77 0.53 2.65
N TYR A 195 -1.57 0.41 2.08
CA TYR A 195 -0.69 -0.71 2.34
C TYR A 195 -0.20 -0.72 3.80
N SER A 196 0.31 0.41 4.30
CA SER A 196 0.75 0.57 5.69
C SER A 196 -0.41 0.36 6.66
N MET A 197 -1.61 0.86 6.35
CA MET A 197 -2.79 0.62 7.21
C MET A 197 -3.17 -0.86 7.29
N LEU A 198 -3.03 -1.62 6.21
CA LEU A 198 -3.32 -3.07 6.20
C LEU A 198 -2.17 -3.92 6.75
N LYS A 199 -0.93 -3.44 6.66
CA LYS A 199 0.25 -4.11 7.18
C LYS A 199 0.25 -4.15 8.71
N HIS A 200 -0.27 -3.10 9.36
CA HIS A 200 -0.34 -2.99 10.81
C HIS A 200 -1.73 -3.42 11.31
N GLU A 201 -1.77 -4.01 12.51
CA GLU A 201 -3.02 -4.45 13.14
C GLU A 201 -3.82 -3.24 13.63
N THR A 202 -3.18 -2.31 14.33
CA THR A 202 -3.87 -1.11 14.83
C THR A 202 -3.37 0.16 14.17
N LEU A 203 -4.30 1.11 14.04
CA LEU A 203 -4.05 2.45 13.53
C LEU A 203 -4.36 3.46 14.63
N VAL A 204 -3.37 4.26 15.00
CA VAL A 204 -3.49 5.30 16.03
C VAL A 204 -3.36 6.65 15.34
N LEU A 205 -4.39 7.50 15.46
CA LEU A 205 -4.41 8.84 14.86
C LEU A 205 -4.45 9.91 15.95
N THR A 206 -3.73 11.02 15.76
CA THR A 206 -3.98 12.23 16.56
C THR A 206 -5.29 12.89 16.19
N MET A 207 -5.86 13.65 17.12
CA MET A 207 -7.01 14.51 16.85
C MET A 207 -6.75 15.45 15.67
N ALA A 208 -5.55 16.06 15.63
CA ALA A 208 -5.14 16.92 14.52
C ALA A 208 -5.05 16.15 13.19
N ALA A 209 -4.54 14.91 13.21
CA ALA A 209 -4.45 14.07 12.02
C ALA A 209 -5.84 13.72 11.47
N VAL A 210 -6.78 13.40 12.35
CA VAL A 210 -8.17 13.12 11.99
C VAL A 210 -8.80 14.30 11.27
N GLU A 211 -8.71 15.51 11.83
CA GLU A 211 -9.23 16.73 11.22
C GLU A 211 -8.65 16.96 9.82
N LYS A 212 -7.33 16.73 9.67
CA LYS A 212 -6.65 16.92 8.39
C LYS A 212 -7.07 15.90 7.34
N ILE A 213 -7.25 14.64 7.75
CA ILE A 213 -7.71 13.55 6.87
C ILE A 213 -9.16 13.82 6.43
N GLU A 214 -10.04 14.21 7.35
CA GLU A 214 -11.43 14.57 7.08
C GLU A 214 -11.51 15.71 6.05
N GLU A 215 -10.81 16.81 6.28
CA GLU A 215 -10.75 17.96 5.37
C GLU A 215 -10.36 17.52 3.94
N ARG A 216 -9.29 16.72 3.83
CA ARG A 216 -8.77 16.27 2.54
C ARG A 216 -9.74 15.34 1.83
N LEU A 217 -10.36 14.39 2.54
CA LEU A 217 -11.28 13.42 1.95
C LEU A 217 -12.58 14.09 1.51
N LEU A 218 -13.18 14.94 2.35
CA LEU A 218 -14.38 15.70 2.01
C LEU A 218 -14.16 16.58 0.77
N TYR A 219 -13.01 17.26 0.72
CA TYR A 219 -12.65 18.06 -0.45
C TYR A 219 -12.58 17.23 -1.74
N GLN A 220 -12.07 15.99 -1.71
CA GLN A 220 -12.05 15.14 -2.90
C GLN A 220 -13.43 14.60 -3.29
N LEU A 221 -14.33 14.37 -2.32
CA LEU A 221 -15.69 13.87 -2.59
C LEU A 221 -16.59 14.93 -3.21
N HIS A 222 -16.46 16.19 -2.78
CA HIS A 222 -17.32 17.30 -3.23
C HIS A 222 -16.69 18.16 -4.33
N ARG A 223 -15.56 17.72 -4.90
CA ARG A 223 -14.87 18.44 -5.96
C ARG A 223 -15.69 18.47 -7.26
N SER A 224 -15.83 19.65 -7.87
CA SER A 224 -16.55 19.84 -9.14
C SER A 224 -15.78 19.38 -10.38
N ASP A 225 -14.45 19.41 -10.37
CA ASP A 225 -13.59 18.99 -11.49
C ASP A 225 -13.28 17.48 -11.54
N ALA A 226 -14.05 16.64 -10.84
CA ALA A 226 -13.80 15.19 -10.73
C ALA A 226 -13.61 14.50 -12.09
N MET A 227 -14.45 14.84 -13.08
CA MET A 227 -14.38 14.30 -14.44
C MET A 227 -13.04 14.57 -15.15
N CYS A 228 -12.37 15.68 -14.84
CA CYS A 228 -11.06 16.00 -15.41
C CYS A 228 -9.96 15.13 -14.81
N LYS A 229 -10.06 14.79 -13.52
CA LYS A 229 -9.09 13.97 -12.78
C LYS A 229 -9.23 12.47 -13.02
N GLU A 230 -10.39 12.02 -13.50
CA GLU A 230 -10.64 10.62 -13.87
C GLU A 230 -10.08 10.22 -15.24
N LYS A 231 -9.52 11.17 -16.00
CA LYS A 231 -8.88 10.87 -17.29
C LYS A 231 -7.82 9.79 -17.11
N LYS A 232 -7.87 8.79 -18.01
CA LYS A 232 -6.85 7.72 -18.05
C LYS A 232 -5.47 8.34 -18.17
N PHE A 233 -4.56 7.89 -17.32
CA PHE A 233 -3.16 8.30 -17.38
C PHE A 233 -2.59 7.95 -18.76
N LYS A 234 -2.00 8.95 -19.44
CA LYS A 234 -1.30 8.76 -20.71
C LYS A 234 0.19 8.91 -20.44
N VAL A 235 0.96 7.89 -20.82
CA VAL A 235 2.42 7.84 -20.59
C VAL A 235 3.17 9.02 -21.25
N ASN A 236 2.58 9.61 -22.30
CA ASN A 236 3.20 10.69 -23.09
C ASN A 236 2.66 12.09 -22.77
N GLN A 237 2.04 12.32 -21.60
CA GLN A 237 1.62 13.67 -21.20
C GLN A 237 2.83 14.43 -20.63
N VAL A 238 3.51 15.15 -21.51
CA VAL A 238 4.34 16.33 -21.18
C VAL A 238 3.46 17.56 -21.40
#